data_AF-A0A816BRC9-F1
#
_entry.id   AF-A0A816BRC9-F1
#
_cell.length_a   1.000
_cell.length_b   1.000
_cell.length_c   1.000
_cell.angle_alpha   90.00
_cell.angle_beta   90.00
_cell.angle_gamma   90.00
#
_symmetry.space_group_name_H-M   'P 1'
#
loop_
_entity.id
_entity.type
_entity.pdbx_description
1 polymer ?
#
loop_
_entity_poly.entity_id
_entity_poly.type
_entity_poly.pdbx_seq_one_letter_code
_entity_poly.pdbx_strand_id
1 'polypeptide(L)'
;MSDDTLPKQGETQSSISFTSSIKSKKKLQKNSSQSKKRKLDEDEKRSESYSLIKTAQHYLKKTIQVSHSNIDNSDILCALLNTIDFNKHRSANNYRYPKSVLRFAASLFILAGSYVYEYICINFKFLLPSIETVKNCYKFNPYSEAEFRFDESKIYRDSIDCQFAVLSEDCSAIIPRIEYDATSNRFNGFVTPIDGGKPVENAFDC
;
A
#
# COMPACT_ATOMS: atom_id res chain seq x y z
N MET A 1 -66.93 36.90 -17.30
CA MET A 1 -67.52 36.07 -18.37
C MET A 1 -67.18 34.63 -18.04
N SER A 2 -68.24 33.85 -17.78
CA SER A 2 -68.30 32.38 -17.70
C SER A 2 -67.63 31.75 -16.46
N ASP A 3 -68.35 31.40 -15.38
CA ASP A 3 -69.22 30.21 -15.18
C ASP A 3 -68.49 28.89 -15.56
N ASP A 4 -68.48 27.80 -14.79
CA ASP A 4 -69.47 27.35 -13.82
C ASP A 4 -69.00 26.07 -13.07
N THR A 5 -69.69 25.74 -11.99
CA THR A 5 -69.97 24.39 -11.43
C THR A 5 -68.90 23.49 -10.77
N LEU A 6 -69.17 23.22 -9.48
CA LEU A 6 -68.84 21.99 -8.71
C LEU A 6 -69.61 20.76 -9.24
N PRO A 7 -69.17 19.54 -8.86
CA PRO A 7 -70.08 18.69 -8.08
C PRO A 7 -69.43 17.92 -6.92
N LYS A 8 -70.32 17.31 -6.14
CA LYS A 8 -70.19 16.70 -4.81
C LYS A 8 -69.82 15.21 -4.80
N GLN A 9 -69.36 14.79 -3.60
CA GLN A 9 -69.61 13.53 -2.87
C GLN A 9 -68.82 12.24 -3.21
N GLY A 10 -68.34 11.59 -2.14
CA GLY A 10 -67.86 10.21 -2.12
C GLY A 10 -67.13 9.86 -0.82
N GLU A 11 -67.87 9.32 0.15
CA GLU A 11 -67.32 8.67 1.36
C GLU A 11 -66.53 7.40 0.99
N THR A 12 -65.40 7.12 1.63
CA THR A 12 -65.07 5.77 2.16
C THR A 12 -63.76 5.74 2.97
N GLN A 13 -63.92 5.36 4.24
CA GLN A 13 -63.16 4.34 4.98
C GLN A 13 -61.68 4.55 5.37
N SER A 14 -61.53 4.52 6.70
CA SER A 14 -60.42 4.02 7.50
C SER A 14 -59.60 2.88 6.87
N SER A 15 -58.27 2.95 7.03
CA SER A 15 -57.36 1.87 7.50
C SER A 15 -55.96 1.96 6.87
N ILE A 16 -55.17 2.97 7.24
CA ILE A 16 -53.73 2.98 6.92
C ILE A 16 -52.94 3.21 8.21
N SER A 17 -52.73 2.15 9.00
CA SER A 17 -51.72 2.20 10.07
C SER A 17 -51.28 0.82 10.60
N PHE A 18 -50.89 -0.14 9.75
CA PHE A 18 -50.25 -1.37 10.31
C PHE A 18 -49.15 -2.03 9.46
N THR A 19 -48.88 -1.61 8.22
CA THR A 19 -47.94 -2.32 7.34
C THR A 19 -46.53 -1.71 7.24
N SER A 20 -46.32 -0.46 7.70
CA SER A 20 -45.00 0.23 7.64
C SER A 20 -44.03 -0.19 8.76
N SER A 21 -44.53 -0.69 9.90
CA SER A 21 -43.72 -1.04 11.08
C SER A 21 -43.12 -2.46 11.00
N ILE A 22 -43.70 -3.35 10.20
CA ILE A 22 -43.23 -4.74 10.05
C ILE A 22 -42.09 -4.84 9.01
N LYS A 23 -42.14 -4.03 7.94
CA LYS A 23 -41.10 -4.00 6.90
C LYS A 23 -39.78 -3.42 7.41
N SER A 24 -39.82 -2.42 8.28
CA SER A 24 -38.66 -1.77 8.90
C SER A 24 -37.96 -2.68 9.93
N LYS A 25 -38.71 -3.44 10.75
CA LYS A 25 -38.15 -4.43 11.68
C LYS A 25 -37.48 -5.62 10.98
N LYS A 26 -38.07 -6.14 9.89
CA LYS A 26 -37.46 -7.22 9.09
C LYS A 26 -36.16 -6.77 8.38
N LYS A 27 -36.07 -5.51 7.93
CA LYS A 27 -34.87 -4.95 7.30
C LYS A 27 -33.72 -4.73 8.30
N LEU A 28 -34.03 -4.26 9.53
CA LEU A 28 -33.04 -4.16 10.61
C LEU A 28 -32.51 -5.53 11.05
N GLN A 29 -33.38 -6.54 11.21
CA GLN A 29 -32.96 -7.89 11.58
C GLN A 29 -32.07 -8.53 10.50
N LYS A 30 -32.43 -8.38 9.21
CA LYS A 30 -31.60 -8.89 8.10
C LYS A 30 -30.20 -8.28 8.09
N ASN A 31 -30.09 -6.97 8.29
CA ASN A 31 -28.80 -6.28 8.36
C ASN A 31 -27.97 -6.70 9.59
N SER A 32 -28.60 -6.96 10.73
CA SER A 32 -27.92 -7.43 11.95
C SER A 32 -27.37 -8.86 11.79
N SER A 33 -28.12 -9.75 11.14
CA SER A 33 -27.70 -11.14 10.88
C SER A 33 -26.60 -11.19 9.82
N GLN A 34 -26.65 -10.31 8.81
CA GLN A 34 -25.62 -10.21 7.77
C GLN A 34 -24.33 -9.59 8.30
N SER A 35 -24.41 -8.63 9.23
CA SER A 35 -23.25 -8.08 9.95
C SER A 35 -22.62 -9.11 10.90
N LYS A 36 -23.43 -9.90 11.61
CA LYS A 36 -22.93 -11.01 12.46
C LYS A 36 -22.26 -12.12 11.65
N LYS A 37 -22.83 -12.48 10.49
CA LYS A 37 -22.24 -13.50 9.60
C LYS A 37 -20.88 -13.05 9.04
N ARG A 38 -20.77 -11.79 8.61
CA ARG A 38 -19.48 -11.19 8.19
C ARG A 38 -18.43 -11.17 9.31
N LYS A 39 -18.83 -10.89 10.55
CA LYS A 39 -17.92 -10.94 11.71
C LYS A 39 -17.43 -12.36 12.00
N LEU A 40 -18.32 -13.35 11.98
CA LEU A 40 -17.97 -14.76 12.16
C LEU A 40 -17.01 -15.26 11.06
N ASP A 41 -17.29 -14.94 9.79
CA ASP A 41 -16.42 -15.31 8.67
C ASP A 41 -15.04 -14.61 8.74
N GLU A 42 -14.97 -13.37 9.27
CA GLU A 42 -13.71 -12.66 9.51
C GLU A 42 -12.92 -13.25 10.69
N ASP A 43 -13.60 -13.68 11.75
CA ASP A 43 -12.98 -14.28 12.93
C ASP A 43 -12.47 -15.69 12.64
N GLU A 44 -13.18 -16.47 11.81
CA GLU A 44 -12.74 -17.79 11.33
C GLU A 44 -11.51 -17.67 10.41
N LYS A 45 -11.53 -16.74 9.45
CA LYS A 45 -10.34 -16.44 8.61
C LYS A 45 -9.15 -15.91 9.43
N ARG A 46 -9.40 -15.17 10.51
CA ARG A 46 -8.36 -14.76 11.45
C ARG A 46 -7.78 -15.97 12.16
N SER A 47 -8.61 -16.89 12.64
CA SER A 47 -8.18 -18.13 13.31
C SER A 47 -7.27 -18.99 12.43
N GLU A 48 -7.63 -19.18 11.15
CA GLU A 48 -6.80 -19.91 10.19
C GLU A 48 -5.49 -19.18 9.87
N SER A 49 -5.52 -17.85 9.73
CA SER A 49 -4.29 -17.05 9.55
C SER A 49 -3.35 -17.23 10.74
N TYR A 50 -3.89 -17.30 11.96
CA TYR A 50 -3.09 -17.50 13.18
C TYR A 50 -2.47 -18.90 13.25
N SER A 51 -3.15 -19.95 12.77
CA SER A 51 -2.61 -21.32 12.77
C SER A 51 -1.44 -21.47 11.81
N LEU A 52 -1.53 -20.86 10.61
CA LEU A 52 -0.44 -20.80 9.63
C LEU A 52 0.75 -20.03 10.16
N ILE A 53 0.52 -18.86 10.77
CA ILE A 53 1.59 -18.05 11.38
C ILE A 53 2.29 -18.84 12.50
N LYS A 54 1.54 -19.53 13.36
CA LYS A 54 2.10 -20.34 14.44
C LYS A 54 2.95 -21.51 13.92
N THR A 55 2.52 -22.12 12.82
CA THR A 55 3.25 -23.19 12.14
C THR A 55 4.53 -22.67 11.51
N ALA A 56 4.47 -21.55 10.78
CA ALA A 56 5.64 -20.89 10.21
C ALA A 56 6.65 -20.45 11.29
N GLN A 57 6.16 -19.87 12.40
CA GLN A 57 6.98 -19.53 13.56
C GLN A 57 7.68 -20.74 14.17
N HIS A 58 6.99 -21.88 14.27
CA HIS A 58 7.58 -23.12 14.79
C HIS A 58 8.71 -23.63 13.89
N TYR A 59 8.48 -23.70 12.57
CA TYR A 59 9.50 -24.14 11.62
C TYR A 59 10.70 -23.21 11.60
N LEU A 60 10.48 -21.90 11.56
CA LEU A 60 11.56 -20.91 11.55
C LEU A 60 12.41 -20.95 12.84
N LYS A 61 11.78 -21.06 14.02
CA LYS A 61 12.51 -21.21 15.29
C LYS A 61 13.38 -22.47 15.31
N LYS A 62 12.88 -23.56 14.73
CA LYS A 62 13.63 -24.82 14.61
C LYS A 62 14.84 -24.67 13.69
N THR A 63 14.73 -23.97 12.57
CA THR A 63 15.87 -23.72 11.66
C THR A 63 16.92 -22.82 12.30
N ILE A 64 16.51 -21.78 13.04
CA ILE A 64 17.43 -20.86 13.74
C ILE A 64 18.21 -21.58 14.86
N GLN A 65 17.59 -22.52 15.59
CA GLN A 65 18.29 -23.29 16.62
C GLN A 65 19.37 -24.22 16.05
N VAL A 66 19.26 -24.62 14.79
CA VAL A 66 20.22 -25.51 14.11
C VAL A 66 21.45 -24.74 13.60
N SER A 67 21.35 -23.41 13.39
CA SER A 67 22.42 -22.59 12.80
C SER A 67 23.38 -21.93 13.79
N HIS A 68 23.33 -22.30 15.08
CA HIS A 68 24.13 -21.68 16.16
C HIS A 68 25.66 -21.87 16.08
N SER A 69 26.23 -22.36 14.98
CA SER A 69 27.69 -22.56 14.87
C SER A 69 28.48 -21.45 14.19
N ASN A 70 27.85 -20.43 13.59
CA ASN A 70 28.50 -19.19 13.15
C ASN A 70 27.43 -18.30 12.47
N ILE A 71 27.38 -17.00 12.77
CA ILE A 71 27.06 -15.88 11.84
C ILE A 71 26.70 -14.64 12.68
N ASP A 72 27.62 -13.69 12.69
CA ASP A 72 27.58 -12.38 13.35
C ASP A 72 26.76 -11.32 12.58
N ASN A 73 25.78 -11.74 11.77
CA ASN A 73 24.89 -10.82 11.06
C ASN A 73 23.45 -11.11 11.46
N SER A 74 22.82 -10.12 12.10
CA SER A 74 21.42 -10.11 12.53
C SER A 74 20.50 -10.80 11.52
N ASP A 75 20.10 -12.04 11.84
CA ASP A 75 19.32 -12.88 10.96
C ASP A 75 18.01 -12.17 10.60
N ILE A 76 17.83 -11.85 9.31
CA ILE A 76 16.62 -11.17 8.82
C ILE A 76 15.36 -11.96 9.20
N LEU A 77 15.48 -13.29 9.29
CA LEU A 77 14.42 -14.17 9.76
C LEU A 77 14.04 -13.90 11.21
N CYS A 78 15.02 -13.71 12.10
CA CYS A 78 14.78 -13.29 13.48
C CYS A 78 14.09 -11.92 13.54
N ALA A 79 14.53 -10.96 12.72
CA ALA A 79 13.92 -9.64 12.65
C ALA A 79 12.46 -9.71 12.18
N LEU A 80 12.15 -10.56 11.19
CA LEU A 80 10.81 -10.82 10.69
C LEU A 80 9.91 -11.48 11.75
N LEU A 81 10.42 -12.50 12.45
CA LEU A 81 9.68 -13.16 13.54
C LEU A 81 9.36 -12.20 14.68
N ASN A 82 10.35 -11.42 15.12
CA ASN A 82 10.16 -10.42 16.16
C ASN A 82 9.14 -9.36 15.74
N THR A 83 9.11 -9.00 14.45
CA THR A 83 8.13 -8.06 13.91
C THR A 83 6.71 -8.62 13.99
N ILE A 84 6.51 -9.90 13.66
CA ILE A 84 5.20 -10.57 13.84
C ILE A 84 4.80 -10.52 15.31
N ASP A 85 5.69 -10.95 16.22
CA ASP A 85 5.39 -11.02 17.64
C ASP A 85 5.09 -9.66 18.26
N PHE A 86 5.70 -8.59 17.74
CA PHE A 86 5.46 -7.22 18.16
C PHE A 86 4.16 -6.62 17.61
N ASN A 87 3.83 -6.93 16.35
CA ASN A 87 2.68 -6.35 15.65
C ASN A 87 1.38 -7.13 15.86
N LYS A 88 1.42 -8.40 16.26
CA LYS A 88 0.21 -9.24 16.45
C LYS A 88 -0.81 -8.65 17.44
N HIS A 89 -0.34 -7.88 18.42
CA HIS A 89 -1.18 -7.26 19.46
C HIS A 89 -1.55 -5.81 19.17
N ARG A 90 -1.09 -5.25 18.04
CA ARG A 90 -1.29 -3.86 17.66
C ARG A 90 -2.45 -3.73 16.69
N SER A 91 -3.09 -2.57 16.67
CA SER A 91 -4.01 -2.24 15.58
C SER A 91 -3.23 -2.01 14.28
N ALA A 92 -3.88 -2.25 13.14
CA ALA A 92 -3.24 -2.15 11.81
C ALA A 92 -2.56 -0.80 11.54
N ASN A 93 -3.10 0.29 12.11
CA ASN A 93 -2.56 1.63 11.95
C ASN A 93 -1.29 1.89 12.79
N ASN A 94 -0.95 0.99 13.71
CA ASN A 94 0.13 1.15 14.68
C ASN A 94 1.25 0.11 14.52
N TYR A 95 1.26 -0.61 13.39
CA TYR A 95 2.35 -1.53 13.08
C TYR A 95 3.67 -0.79 12.96
N ARG A 96 4.73 -1.39 13.47
CA ARG A 96 6.09 -0.87 13.36
C ARG A 96 6.99 -1.93 12.74
N TYR A 97 7.88 -1.49 11.88
CA TYR A 97 8.77 -2.38 11.15
C TYR A 97 10.20 -1.90 11.36
N PRO A 98 11.14 -2.78 11.76
CA PRO A 98 12.54 -2.43 11.86
C PRO A 98 13.13 -2.13 10.48
N LYS A 99 14.19 -1.32 10.43
CA LYS A 99 14.82 -0.86 9.18
C LYS A 99 15.28 -2.01 8.28
N SER A 100 15.73 -3.13 8.85
CA SER A 100 16.11 -4.34 8.10
C SER A 100 14.92 -4.96 7.37
N VAL A 101 13.75 -5.05 8.03
CA VAL A 101 12.51 -5.55 7.44
C VAL A 101 11.97 -4.59 6.39
N LEU A 102 12.08 -3.27 6.59
CA LEU A 102 11.70 -2.28 5.58
C LEU A 102 12.56 -2.41 4.31
N ARG A 103 13.88 -2.57 4.47
CA ARG A 103 14.80 -2.80 3.34
C ARG A 103 14.48 -4.10 2.61
N PHE A 104 14.27 -5.19 3.35
CA PHE A 104 13.86 -6.47 2.78
C PHE A 104 12.54 -6.38 2.01
N ALA A 105 11.53 -5.74 2.61
CA ALA A 105 10.22 -5.56 2.01
C ALA A 105 10.31 -4.77 0.70
N ALA A 106 11.15 -3.74 0.66
CA ALA A 106 11.38 -2.98 -0.55
C ALA A 106 12.11 -3.76 -1.63
N SER A 107 13.17 -4.50 -1.28
CA SER A 107 13.84 -5.39 -2.22
C SER A 107 12.87 -6.42 -2.80
N LEU A 108 12.01 -6.99 -1.96
CA LEU A 108 10.96 -7.92 -2.39
C LEU A 108 9.95 -7.23 -3.31
N PHE A 109 9.50 -6.02 -2.98
CA PHE A 109 8.58 -5.25 -3.81
C PHE A 109 9.16 -4.91 -5.19
N ILE A 110 10.43 -4.54 -5.25
CA ILE A 110 11.15 -4.21 -6.50
C ILE A 110 11.35 -5.46 -7.35
N LEU A 111 11.82 -6.57 -6.75
CA LEU A 111 12.18 -7.78 -7.48
C LEU A 111 10.98 -8.63 -7.88
N ALA A 112 9.99 -8.78 -7.00
CA ALA A 112 8.81 -9.62 -7.23
C ALA A 112 7.63 -8.86 -7.86
N GLY A 113 7.66 -7.53 -7.80
CA GLY A 113 6.58 -6.67 -8.27
C GLY A 113 5.42 -6.52 -7.28
N SER A 114 4.53 -5.57 -7.56
CA SER A 114 3.45 -5.16 -6.65
C SER A 114 2.45 -6.26 -6.34
N TYR A 115 2.04 -7.05 -7.34
CA TYR A 115 1.03 -8.10 -7.17
C TYR A 115 1.52 -9.24 -6.28
N VAL A 116 2.74 -9.71 -6.50
CA VAL A 116 3.34 -10.77 -5.68
C VAL A 116 3.56 -10.27 -4.26
N TYR A 117 4.05 -9.04 -4.11
CA TYR A 117 4.22 -8.42 -2.81
C TYR A 117 2.90 -8.31 -2.04
N GLU A 118 1.83 -7.84 -2.70
CA GLU A 118 0.49 -7.74 -2.10
C GLU A 118 -0.06 -9.10 -1.70
N TYR A 119 0.10 -10.11 -2.57
CA TYR A 119 -0.29 -11.48 -2.26
C TYR A 119 0.41 -11.99 -0.99
N ILE A 120 1.72 -11.76 -0.86
CA ILE A 120 2.47 -12.16 0.34
C ILE A 120 1.95 -11.39 1.57
N CYS A 121 1.72 -10.08 1.48
CA CYS A 121 1.19 -9.28 2.59
C CYS A 121 -0.19 -9.77 3.09
N ILE A 122 -1.06 -10.21 2.18
CA ILE A 122 -2.39 -10.72 2.53
C ILE A 122 -2.28 -12.06 3.26
N ASN A 123 -1.41 -12.95 2.79
CA ASN A 123 -1.23 -14.29 3.35
C ASN A 123 -0.39 -14.29 4.64
N PHE A 124 0.55 -13.36 4.79
CA PHE A 124 1.43 -13.23 5.94
C PHE A 124 1.19 -11.90 6.68
N LYS A 125 0.06 -11.84 7.39
CA LYS A 125 -0.28 -10.67 8.22
C LYS A 125 0.82 -10.39 9.24
N PHE A 126 1.01 -9.11 9.56
CA PHE A 126 2.01 -8.60 10.53
C PHE A 126 3.48 -8.69 10.09
N LEU A 127 3.79 -9.51 9.08
CA LEU A 127 5.16 -9.77 8.62
C LEU A 127 5.74 -8.58 7.83
N LEU A 128 4.99 -8.12 6.84
CA LEU A 128 5.45 -7.11 5.89
C LEU A 128 4.66 -5.80 6.01
N PRO A 129 5.29 -4.65 5.74
CA PRO A 129 4.63 -3.35 5.67
C PRO A 129 3.69 -3.25 4.48
N SER A 130 2.72 -2.33 4.53
CA SER A 130 1.85 -2.05 3.39
C SER A 130 2.64 -1.44 2.22
N ILE A 131 2.12 -1.56 1.00
CA ILE A 131 2.73 -0.96 -0.20
C ILE A 131 2.97 0.54 0.01
N GLU A 132 2.00 1.25 0.59
CA GLU A 132 2.13 2.69 0.85
C GLU A 132 3.27 2.97 1.84
N THR A 133 3.44 2.14 2.87
CA THR A 133 4.55 2.25 3.81
C THR A 133 5.90 2.04 3.11
N VAL A 134 5.99 1.03 2.22
CA VAL A 134 7.20 0.79 1.43
C VAL A 134 7.50 1.99 0.53
N LYS A 135 6.51 2.49 -0.22
CA LYS A 135 6.68 3.67 -1.09
C LYS A 135 7.15 4.89 -0.30
N ASN A 136 6.57 5.13 0.87
CA ASN A 136 6.94 6.26 1.74
C ASN A 136 8.37 6.15 2.29
N CYS A 137 8.94 4.94 2.40
CA CYS A 137 10.34 4.78 2.80
C CYS A 137 11.33 5.37 1.78
N TYR A 138 10.92 5.53 0.50
CA TYR A 138 11.79 6.01 -0.58
C TYR A 138 11.44 7.40 -1.09
N LYS A 139 10.31 7.98 -0.68
CA LYS A 139 9.90 9.35 -1.10
C LYS A 139 10.92 10.43 -0.71
N PHE A 140 11.83 10.16 0.23
CA PHE A 140 12.76 11.15 0.78
C PHE A 140 14.19 11.09 0.23
N ASN A 141 14.47 10.29 -0.81
CA ASN A 141 15.71 10.43 -1.56
C ASN A 141 15.43 11.22 -2.84
N PRO A 142 15.57 12.55 -2.84
CA PRO A 142 15.57 13.29 -4.10
C PRO A 142 16.78 12.82 -4.89
N TYR A 143 16.54 12.07 -5.96
CA TYR A 143 17.55 11.91 -6.99
C TYR A 143 17.51 13.19 -7.81
N SER A 144 18.61 13.95 -7.82
CA SER A 144 18.76 15.02 -8.79
C SER A 144 18.99 14.39 -10.16
N GLU A 145 18.41 15.00 -11.19
CA GLU A 145 18.76 14.67 -12.57
C GLU A 145 20.27 14.86 -12.76
N ALA A 146 20.90 13.94 -13.51
CA ALA A 146 22.33 13.89 -13.77
C ALA A 146 23.25 13.76 -12.53
N GLU A 147 22.72 13.44 -11.34
CA GLU A 147 23.54 13.15 -10.16
C GLU A 147 23.70 11.64 -9.95
N PHE A 148 24.93 11.18 -10.17
CA PHE A 148 25.29 9.77 -9.96
C PHE A 148 25.89 9.58 -8.56
N ARG A 149 25.37 8.59 -7.84
CA ARG A 149 25.89 8.16 -6.53
C ARG A 149 27.07 7.21 -6.68
N PHE A 150 28.19 7.75 -7.17
CA PHE A 150 29.40 6.95 -7.38
C PHE A 150 30.06 6.49 -6.07
N ASP A 151 29.81 7.18 -4.95
CA ASP A 151 30.43 6.86 -3.67
C ASP A 151 30.00 5.48 -3.15
N GLU A 152 28.70 5.20 -3.14
CA GLU A 152 28.20 3.89 -2.73
C GLU A 152 28.63 2.77 -3.70
N SER A 153 28.66 3.05 -5.00
CA SER A 153 29.16 2.11 -6.00
C SER A 153 30.66 1.81 -5.81
N LYS A 154 31.46 2.82 -5.44
CA LYS A 154 32.87 2.67 -5.14
C LYS A 154 33.08 1.80 -3.90
N ILE A 155 32.35 2.07 -2.81
CA ILE A 155 32.41 1.26 -1.58
C ILE A 155 32.11 -0.21 -1.89
N TYR A 156 31.07 -0.47 -2.69
CA TYR A 156 30.72 -1.83 -3.07
C TYR A 156 31.81 -2.49 -3.93
N ARG A 157 32.31 -1.80 -4.96
CA ARG A 157 33.39 -2.29 -5.82
C ARG A 157 34.63 -2.66 -5.01
N ASP A 158 35.04 -1.78 -4.10
CA ASP A 158 36.21 -1.98 -3.24
C ASP A 158 35.99 -3.18 -2.28
N SER A 159 34.75 -3.46 -1.87
CA SER A 159 34.41 -4.62 -1.02
C SER A 159 34.49 -5.98 -1.71
N ILE A 160 34.37 -6.02 -3.04
CA ILE A 160 34.41 -7.25 -3.84
C ILE A 160 35.74 -7.42 -4.59
N ASP A 161 36.76 -6.63 -4.26
CA ASP A 161 38.09 -6.60 -4.89
C ASP A 161 38.04 -6.51 -6.44
N CYS A 162 37.08 -5.74 -6.96
CA CYS A 162 36.91 -5.57 -8.40
C CYS A 162 37.74 -4.39 -8.91
N GLN A 163 38.72 -4.65 -9.77
CA GLN A 163 39.66 -3.64 -10.25
C GLN A 163 39.14 -2.77 -11.40
N PHE A 164 38.14 -3.25 -12.16
CA PHE A 164 37.66 -2.56 -13.36
C PHE A 164 36.14 -2.49 -13.38
N ALA A 165 35.61 -1.33 -13.75
CA ALA A 165 34.20 -1.12 -14.04
C ALA A 165 34.09 -0.52 -15.45
N VAL A 166 33.26 -1.13 -16.29
CA VAL A 166 32.95 -0.61 -17.63
C VAL A 166 31.57 0.03 -17.57
N LEU A 167 31.48 1.27 -18.05
CA LEU A 167 30.24 2.01 -18.16
C LEU A 167 29.92 2.19 -19.65
N SER A 168 28.72 1.82 -20.04
CA SER A 168 28.17 2.12 -21.37
C SER A 168 26.87 2.87 -21.18
N GLU A 169 26.74 4.00 -21.87
CA GLU A 169 25.49 4.76 -21.93
C GLU A 169 24.73 4.38 -23.19
N ASP A 170 23.44 4.13 -23.04
CA ASP A 170 22.50 4.01 -24.14
C ASP A 170 21.29 4.90 -23.83
N CYS A 171 20.79 5.62 -24.83
CA CYS A 171 19.68 6.54 -24.65
C CYS A 171 18.35 5.84 -24.95
N SER A 172 17.45 5.82 -23.97
CA SER A 172 16.07 5.36 -24.20
C SER A 172 15.23 6.48 -24.79
N ALA A 173 14.37 6.15 -25.76
CA ALA A 173 13.40 7.11 -26.29
C ALA A 173 12.46 7.59 -25.17
N ILE A 174 12.44 8.90 -24.92
CA ILE A 174 11.56 9.52 -23.92
C ILE A 174 10.25 9.89 -24.59
N ILE A 175 9.12 9.44 -24.04
CA ILE A 175 7.80 9.91 -24.48
C ILE A 175 7.61 11.32 -23.91
N PRO A 176 7.44 12.36 -24.74
CA PRO A 176 7.30 13.72 -24.25
C PRO A 176 5.97 13.85 -23.51
N ARG A 177 6.04 13.93 -22.18
CA ARG A 177 4.89 14.14 -21.32
C ARG A 177 5.26 15.18 -20.26
N ILE A 178 4.37 16.14 -20.08
CA ILE A 178 4.45 17.11 -18.99
C ILE A 178 3.70 16.54 -17.81
N GLU A 179 4.37 16.39 -16.67
CA GLU A 179 3.77 15.92 -15.42
C GLU A 179 4.02 16.93 -14.32
N TYR A 180 3.01 17.23 -13.51
CA TYR A 180 3.18 18.08 -12.34
C TYR A 180 3.54 17.22 -11.13
N ASP A 181 4.70 17.49 -10.51
CA ASP A 181 5.07 16.93 -9.22
C ASP A 181 4.65 17.88 -8.10
N ALA A 182 3.61 17.48 -7.36
CA ALA A 182 3.12 18.22 -6.21
C ALA A 182 4.12 18.28 -5.05
N THR A 183 5.07 17.34 -4.98
CA THR A 183 6.07 17.28 -3.90
C THR A 183 7.10 18.39 -4.02
N SER A 184 7.62 18.60 -5.23
CA SER A 184 8.58 19.68 -5.53
C SER A 184 7.92 20.96 -6.04
N ASN A 185 6.60 20.95 -6.28
CA ASN A 185 5.83 22.03 -6.90
C ASN A 185 6.44 22.46 -8.25
N ARG A 186 6.75 21.49 -9.10
CA ARG A 186 7.40 21.69 -10.40
C ARG A 186 6.69 20.92 -11.49
N PHE A 187 6.77 21.43 -12.72
CA PHE A 187 6.42 20.65 -13.90
C PHE A 187 7.67 19.94 -14.41
N ASN A 188 7.58 18.62 -14.54
CA ASN A 188 8.61 17.75 -15.10
C ASN A 188 8.30 17.49 -16.58
N GLY A 189 9.34 17.46 -17.41
CA GLY A 189 9.24 17.27 -18.87
C GLY A 189 9.72 18.48 -19.66
N PHE A 190 9.49 18.46 -20.98
CA PHE A 190 9.78 19.59 -21.87
C PHE A 190 8.75 20.71 -21.66
N VAL A 191 9.00 21.55 -20.66
CA VAL A 191 8.11 22.64 -20.27
C VAL A 191 8.81 23.95 -20.58
N THR A 192 8.18 24.78 -21.41
CA THR A 192 8.64 26.13 -21.65
C THR A 192 8.77 26.87 -20.32
N PRO A 193 9.93 27.48 -20.00
CA PRO A 193 10.10 28.31 -18.81
C PRO A 193 8.96 29.34 -18.73
N ILE A 194 8.48 29.60 -17.51
CA ILE A 194 7.39 30.53 -17.26
C ILE A 194 7.96 31.75 -16.54
N ASP A 195 7.70 32.95 -17.07
CA ASP A 195 7.99 34.24 -16.42
C ASP A 195 6.69 35.03 -16.23
N GLY A 196 6.41 35.48 -14.99
CA GLY A 196 5.18 36.20 -14.67
C GLY A 196 3.88 35.43 -14.99
N GLY A 197 3.91 34.09 -14.97
CA GLY A 197 2.76 33.25 -15.34
C GLY A 197 2.55 33.08 -16.86
N LYS A 198 3.49 33.56 -17.69
CA LYS A 198 3.45 33.42 -19.15
C LYS A 198 4.61 32.56 -19.65
N PRO A 199 4.40 31.68 -20.65
CA PRO A 199 5.50 30.97 -21.30
C PRO A 199 6.49 31.95 -21.94
N VAL A 200 7.78 31.70 -21.80
CA VAL A 200 8.83 32.43 -22.50
C VAL A 200 8.87 31.99 -23.96
N GLU A 201 8.62 32.91 -24.89
CA GLU A 201 8.71 32.65 -26.33
C GLU A 201 10.16 32.28 -26.71
N ASN A 202 10.32 31.37 -27.68
CA ASN A 202 11.62 30.91 -28.21
C ASN A 202 12.57 30.30 -27.17
N ALA A 203 12.07 29.81 -26.04
CA ALA A 203 12.91 29.29 -24.96
C ALA A 203 13.75 28.04 -25.32
N PHE A 204 13.42 27.38 -26.43
CA PHE A 204 14.12 26.18 -26.92
C PHE A 204 14.60 26.34 -28.36
N ASP A 205 14.58 27.54 -28.92
CA ASP A 205 15.14 27.79 -30.25
C ASP A 205 16.68 27.84 -30.12
N CYS A 206 17.30 26.78 -30.63
CA CYS A 206 18.75 26.67 -30.82
C CYS A 206 19.18 27.30 -32.14
#